data_AF-A0AAE9H931-F1
#
_entry.id   AF-A0AAE9H931-F1
#
_cell.length_a   1.000
_cell.length_b   1.000
_cell.length_c   1.000
_cell.angle_alpha   90.00
_cell.angle_beta   90.00
_cell.angle_gamma   90.00
#
_symmetry.space_group_name_H-M   'P 1'
#
loop_
_entity.id
_entity.type
_entity.pdbx_description
1 polymer ?
#
loop_
_entity_poly.entity_id
_entity_poly.type
_entity_poly.pdbx_seq_one_letter_code
_entity_poly.pdbx_strand_id
1 'polypeptide(L)'
;MADPILLAQNSDTPIYLLPALANRHGCITGATGTGKTVTLQVLAEAFSRLGTPVFLADAKGDLSGISQAAQPNPKLQERLQKLGLPEPAWGASPVTFWDIFGEQGHPVRATISDMGPLLLSQILELNDTQEGILNIVFRLADDEGQLILDLKDLRAVLQDVSDRAAELRNQYGNIAAASVGAIQRALLRLETQGADRFFGEPALDVMDWIRTDSAGRGMINVLAADKLMQSPRLYAVFLLWMLADLYERLPEVGDLDKPRLVFFFDEAHLLFTGAPKALLEKVEQVVRLIRSKGVGIYFVTQNPLDIPDTVLGQLGNRVQHALRAFTPRDQKAVKTAAQTMRPNPGLDIEAAITELGVGEALVSMLDAKGIPTPTERAWLVAPGSRIGPATDAERQTVRQASLFGLKYDQAIDRESAYEVLAKKAADAAANGAAGATQPGAAAGKDEGLMGVVNDFLFGSTGPRGGKKDGLVQSMIKTETKRAATKVLRGVLGSLFGGKR
;
A
#
# COMPACT_ATOMS: atom_id res chain seq x y z
N MET A 1 21.43 18.38 12.10
CA MET A 1 20.43 18.99 11.19
C MET A 1 20.85 18.79 9.76
N ALA A 2 20.00 18.17 8.95
CA ALA A 2 20.23 18.01 7.52
C ALA A 2 20.12 19.37 6.80
N ASP A 3 20.83 19.51 5.68
CA ASP A 3 20.85 20.74 4.91
C ASP A 3 19.46 21.07 4.33
N PRO A 4 19.02 22.35 4.38
CA PRO A 4 17.77 22.79 3.76
C PRO A 4 17.73 22.49 2.25
N ILE A 5 16.57 22.06 1.76
CA ILE A 5 16.34 21.78 0.33
C ILE A 5 15.95 23.07 -0.36
N LEU A 6 16.79 23.58 -1.27
CA LEU A 6 16.42 24.69 -2.14
C LEU A 6 15.31 24.24 -3.11
N LEU A 7 14.14 24.86 -3.01
CA LEU A 7 12.97 24.47 -3.80
C LEU A 7 12.65 25.49 -4.90
N ALA A 8 12.72 26.77 -4.55
CA ALA A 8 12.38 27.87 -5.45
C ALA A 8 13.23 29.09 -5.13
N GLN A 9 13.29 30.03 -6.07
CA GLN A 9 14.00 31.30 -5.89
C GLN A 9 13.27 32.41 -6.66
N ASN A 10 13.12 33.56 -6.02
CA ASN A 10 12.78 34.82 -6.69
C ASN A 10 14.03 35.72 -6.76
N SER A 11 13.89 36.96 -7.23
CA SER A 11 15.01 37.90 -7.38
C SER A 11 15.81 38.12 -6.09
N ASP A 12 15.15 38.04 -4.94
CA ASP A 12 15.68 38.54 -3.67
C ASP A 12 15.83 37.45 -2.60
N THR A 13 15.15 36.31 -2.75
CA THR A 13 15.00 35.31 -1.69
C THR A 13 14.98 33.87 -2.23
N PRO A 14 15.96 33.02 -1.84
CA PRO A 14 15.83 31.58 -1.98
C PRO A 14 14.83 31.01 -0.97
N ILE A 15 13.98 30.09 -1.42
CA ILE A 15 12.95 29.44 -0.62
C ILE A 15 13.35 27.99 -0.37
N TYR A 16 13.45 27.64 0.91
CA TYR A 16 13.89 26.32 1.33
C TYR A 16 12.78 25.51 1.99
N LEU A 17 12.78 24.21 1.74
CA LEU A 17 12.09 23.23 2.55
C LEU A 17 13.05 22.69 3.62
N LEU A 18 12.64 22.72 4.89
CA LEU A 18 13.43 22.20 6.00
C LEU A 18 13.18 20.70 6.18
N PRO A 19 14.18 19.80 5.99
CA PRO A 19 13.97 18.36 6.09
C PRO A 19 13.40 17.93 7.45
N ALA A 20 13.85 18.55 8.55
CA ALA A 20 13.35 18.25 9.90
C ALA A 20 11.83 18.48 10.07
N LEU A 21 11.20 19.26 9.18
CA LEU A 21 9.78 19.58 9.20
C LEU A 21 9.01 18.97 8.02
N ALA A 22 9.67 18.17 7.18
CA ALA A 22 9.06 17.54 6.02
C ALA A 22 8.00 16.48 6.38
N ASN A 23 8.04 15.91 7.59
CA ASN A 23 7.00 15.03 8.10
C ASN A 23 5.69 15.76 8.48
N ARG A 24 5.66 17.10 8.40
CA ARG A 24 4.44 17.91 8.54
C ARG A 24 3.66 18.03 7.22
N HIS A 25 3.91 17.09 6.31
CA HIS A 25 3.20 16.89 5.06
C HIS A 25 3.25 18.11 4.11
N GLY A 26 2.68 17.94 2.92
CA GLY A 26 2.56 19.05 1.99
C GLY A 26 1.55 18.82 0.87
N CYS A 27 1.32 19.89 0.11
CA CYS A 27 0.41 19.92 -1.02
C CYS A 27 1.09 20.59 -2.21
N ILE A 28 1.01 19.96 -3.39
CA ILE A 28 1.48 20.50 -4.66
C ILE A 28 0.28 20.55 -5.62
N THR A 29 -0.16 21.74 -5.96
CA THR A 29 -1.40 21.98 -6.73
C THR A 29 -1.14 22.79 -7.99
N GLY A 30 -2.07 22.73 -8.96
CA GLY A 30 -2.00 23.49 -10.20
C GLY A 30 -2.51 22.73 -11.43
N ALA A 31 -2.79 23.41 -12.53
CA ALA A 31 -3.30 22.79 -13.74
C ALA A 31 -2.29 21.83 -14.40
N THR A 32 -2.73 21.05 -15.38
CA THR A 32 -1.84 20.18 -16.17
C THR A 32 -0.79 20.99 -16.91
N GLY A 33 0.47 20.54 -16.87
CA GLY A 33 1.59 21.17 -17.58
C GLY A 33 2.16 22.43 -16.92
N THR A 34 1.75 22.79 -15.70
CA THR A 34 2.21 24.02 -15.04
C THR A 34 3.52 23.88 -14.25
N GLY A 35 3.92 22.64 -13.91
CA GLY A 35 5.19 22.38 -13.21
C GLY A 35 5.08 21.44 -11.99
N LYS A 36 3.90 20.91 -11.67
CA LYS A 36 3.68 19.99 -10.54
C LYS A 36 4.63 18.79 -10.51
N THR A 37 4.68 18.02 -11.60
CA THR A 37 5.54 16.83 -11.73
C THR A 37 7.01 17.19 -11.53
N VAL A 38 7.45 18.33 -12.07
CA VAL A 38 8.83 18.83 -11.90
C VAL A 38 9.13 19.16 -10.44
N THR A 39 8.18 19.80 -9.73
CA THR A 39 8.33 20.10 -8.29
C THR A 39 8.43 18.83 -7.46
N LEU A 40 7.55 17.85 -7.72
CA LEU A 40 7.60 16.53 -7.10
C LEU A 40 8.97 15.89 -7.33
N GLN A 41 9.45 15.89 -8.58
CA GLN A 41 10.73 15.29 -8.96
C GLN A 41 11.91 15.96 -8.25
N VAL A 42 11.96 17.29 -8.20
CA VAL A 42 12.98 18.07 -7.47
C VAL A 42 13.02 17.66 -5.99
N LEU A 43 11.86 17.59 -5.33
CA LEU A 43 11.78 17.21 -3.93
C LEU A 43 12.18 15.74 -3.72
N ALA A 44 11.72 14.83 -4.57
CA ALA A 44 12.06 13.41 -4.50
C ALA A 44 13.58 13.17 -4.63
N GLU A 45 14.22 13.82 -5.60
CA GLU A 45 15.67 13.77 -5.74
C GLU A 45 16.40 14.36 -4.54
N ALA A 46 15.92 15.50 -4.02
CA ALA A 46 16.55 16.16 -2.88
C ALA A 46 16.47 15.31 -1.61
N PHE A 47 15.31 14.71 -1.31
CA PHE A 47 15.17 13.77 -0.21
C PHE A 47 16.07 12.54 -0.40
N SER A 48 16.10 11.98 -1.61
CA SER A 48 17.02 10.87 -1.93
C SER A 48 18.48 11.25 -1.67
N ARG A 49 18.94 12.42 -2.13
CA ARG A 49 20.32 12.90 -1.87
C ARG A 49 20.62 13.08 -0.38
N LEU A 50 19.63 13.47 0.43
CA LEU A 50 19.77 13.54 1.88
C LEU A 50 19.76 12.17 2.56
N GLY A 51 19.58 11.08 1.82
CA GLY A 51 19.47 9.73 2.37
C GLY A 51 18.10 9.44 2.97
N THR A 52 17.04 10.17 2.58
CA THR A 52 15.65 9.82 2.89
C THR A 52 15.06 9.04 1.71
N PRO A 53 14.65 7.78 1.92
CA PRO A 53 13.88 7.04 0.94
C PRO A 53 12.59 7.77 0.57
N VAL A 54 12.15 7.58 -0.68
CA VAL A 54 10.96 8.23 -1.23
C VAL A 54 10.06 7.17 -1.84
N PHE A 55 8.75 7.33 -1.74
CA PHE A 55 7.77 6.56 -2.48
C PHE A 55 6.99 7.50 -3.39
N LEU A 56 6.89 7.15 -4.67
CA LEU A 56 6.16 7.88 -5.71
C LEU A 56 5.06 6.99 -6.28
N ALA A 57 3.80 7.40 -6.18
CA ALA A 57 2.72 6.79 -6.96
C ALA A 57 2.64 7.48 -8.33
N ASP A 58 3.21 6.85 -9.36
CA ASP A 58 3.28 7.39 -10.73
C ASP A 58 2.02 7.02 -11.51
N ALA A 59 1.00 7.86 -11.36
CA ALA A 59 -0.29 7.70 -12.03
C ALA A 59 -0.19 7.95 -13.55
N LYS A 60 0.72 8.84 -14.00
CA LYS A 60 0.83 9.21 -15.42
C LYS A 60 1.87 8.40 -16.19
N GLY A 61 2.75 7.69 -15.49
CA GLY A 61 3.90 6.99 -16.07
C GLY A 61 5.06 7.92 -16.44
N ASP A 62 5.02 9.19 -16.03
CA ASP A 62 5.98 10.23 -16.45
C ASP A 62 7.11 10.49 -15.44
N LEU A 63 7.11 9.81 -14.28
CA LEU A 63 8.13 9.94 -13.25
C LEU A 63 9.26 8.91 -13.36
N SER A 64 9.08 7.86 -14.18
CA SER A 64 10.09 6.80 -14.34
C SER A 64 11.46 7.28 -14.83
N GLY A 65 11.53 8.43 -15.54
CA GLY A 65 12.79 9.05 -15.97
C GLY A 65 13.68 9.56 -14.84
N ILE A 66 13.18 9.64 -13.60
CA ILE A 66 14.00 9.98 -12.42
C ILE A 66 15.18 9.01 -12.21
N SER A 67 15.06 7.80 -12.77
CA SER A 67 16.12 6.77 -12.82
C SER A 67 17.25 7.07 -13.80
N GLN A 68 17.09 8.08 -14.66
CA GLN A 68 18.03 8.44 -15.72
C GLN A 68 18.58 9.85 -15.48
N ALA A 69 19.85 10.08 -15.79
CA ALA A 69 20.40 11.43 -15.78
C ALA A 69 19.73 12.27 -16.88
N ALA A 70 19.41 13.53 -16.56
CA ALA A 70 19.03 14.47 -17.61
C ALA A 70 20.24 14.80 -18.49
N GLN A 71 19.95 15.14 -19.75
CA GLN A 71 20.95 15.67 -20.66
C GLN A 71 20.93 17.20 -20.61
N PRO A 72 22.08 17.87 -20.57
CA PRO A 72 22.15 19.32 -20.69
C PRO A 72 21.49 19.77 -21.99
N ASN A 73 20.63 20.79 -21.91
CA ASN A 73 19.94 21.36 -23.05
C ASN A 73 20.22 22.87 -23.10
N PRO A 74 20.68 23.44 -24.23
CA PRO A 74 20.91 24.89 -24.36
C PRO A 74 19.72 25.75 -23.93
N LYS A 75 18.48 25.32 -24.21
CA LYS A 75 17.26 26.04 -23.79
C LYS A 75 17.08 26.09 -22.28
N LEU A 76 17.48 25.01 -21.59
CA LEU A 76 17.40 24.95 -20.14
C LEU A 76 18.50 25.84 -19.51
N GLN A 77 19.72 25.81 -20.05
CA GLN A 77 20.80 26.67 -19.59
C GLN A 77 20.47 28.16 -19.76
N GLU A 78 19.97 28.57 -20.92
CA GLU A 78 19.52 29.95 -21.16
C GLU A 78 18.42 30.36 -20.17
N ARG A 79 17.47 29.46 -19.90
CA ARG A 79 16.39 29.69 -18.93
C ARG A 79 16.93 29.86 -17.51
N LEU A 80 17.85 28.99 -17.06
CA LEU A 80 18.44 29.07 -15.73
C LEU A 80 19.21 30.40 -15.56
N GLN A 81 20.00 30.80 -16.56
CA GLN A 81 20.72 32.07 -16.55
C GLN A 81 19.77 33.27 -16.50
N LYS A 82 18.72 33.28 -17.34
CA LYS A 82 17.74 34.36 -17.38
C LYS A 82 16.99 34.53 -16.05
N LEU A 83 16.72 33.42 -15.36
CA LEU A 83 15.98 33.41 -14.10
C LEU A 83 16.88 33.51 -12.86
N GLY A 84 18.20 33.52 -13.02
CA GLY A 84 19.15 33.51 -11.90
C GLY A 84 19.10 32.23 -11.05
N LEU A 85 18.66 31.12 -11.65
CA LEU A 85 18.54 29.83 -10.96
C LEU A 85 19.85 29.04 -11.03
N PRO A 86 20.21 28.29 -9.97
CA PRO A 86 21.39 27.45 -9.99
C PRO A 86 21.25 26.29 -10.97
N GLU A 87 22.40 25.83 -11.48
CA GLU A 87 22.44 24.60 -12.25
C GLU A 87 22.13 23.38 -11.34
N PRO A 88 21.26 22.45 -11.77
CA PRO A 88 20.97 21.28 -10.98
C PRO A 88 22.18 20.35 -10.90
N ALA A 89 22.26 19.57 -9.83
CA ALA A 89 23.20 18.47 -9.74
C ALA A 89 22.76 17.33 -10.69
N TRP A 90 23.28 17.34 -11.91
CA TRP A 90 22.96 16.36 -12.95
C TRP A 90 23.23 14.92 -12.48
N GLY A 91 22.25 14.05 -12.67
CA GLY A 91 22.41 12.63 -12.34
C GLY A 91 21.12 11.85 -12.24
N ALA A 92 21.26 10.53 -12.33
CA ALA A 92 20.19 9.60 -12.03
C ALA A 92 20.00 9.45 -10.51
N SER A 93 18.74 9.24 -10.10
CA SER A 93 18.44 8.81 -8.73
C SER A 93 18.45 7.28 -8.62
N PRO A 94 18.76 6.72 -7.43
CA PRO A 94 18.63 5.29 -7.21
C PRO A 94 17.15 4.92 -7.12
N VAL A 95 16.68 4.06 -8.03
CA VAL A 95 15.25 3.75 -8.20
C VAL A 95 14.98 2.26 -8.02
N THR A 96 13.82 1.94 -7.47
CA THR A 96 13.19 0.61 -7.56
C THR A 96 11.79 0.78 -8.14
N PHE A 97 11.48 0.03 -9.20
CA PHE A 97 10.15 0.04 -9.81
C PHE A 97 9.26 -1.03 -9.18
N TRP A 98 8.03 -0.63 -8.87
CA TRP A 98 6.97 -1.44 -8.28
C TRP A 98 5.74 -1.38 -9.16
N ASP A 99 4.93 -2.44 -9.16
CA ASP A 99 3.67 -2.51 -9.90
C ASP A 99 2.75 -3.50 -9.18
N ILE A 100 1.46 -3.21 -8.99
CA ILE A 100 0.53 -4.19 -8.41
C ILE A 100 0.36 -5.41 -9.34
N PHE A 101 0.42 -5.19 -10.64
CA PHE A 101 0.20 -6.23 -11.65
C PHE A 101 1.50 -6.92 -12.09
N GLY A 102 2.66 -6.42 -11.67
CA GLY A 102 4.00 -7.01 -11.92
C GLY A 102 4.58 -6.81 -13.32
N GLU A 103 3.96 -5.96 -14.15
CA GLU A 103 4.31 -5.78 -15.56
C GLU A 103 5.42 -4.73 -15.74
N GLN A 104 5.28 -3.58 -15.07
CA GLN A 104 6.20 -2.45 -15.15
C GLN A 104 7.18 -2.34 -13.96
N GLY A 105 7.10 -3.26 -13.00
CA GLY A 105 7.94 -3.27 -11.81
C GLY A 105 7.83 -4.60 -11.05
N HIS A 106 8.47 -4.68 -9.90
CA HIS A 106 8.29 -5.81 -8.99
C HIS A 106 6.84 -5.84 -8.48
N PRO A 107 6.20 -7.01 -8.45
CA PRO A 107 4.83 -7.14 -8.00
C PRO A 107 4.71 -6.74 -6.52
N VAL A 108 3.73 -5.90 -6.21
CA VAL A 108 3.35 -5.57 -4.84
C VAL A 108 2.18 -6.45 -4.44
N ARG A 109 2.34 -7.21 -3.36
CA ARG A 109 1.29 -8.05 -2.79
C ARG A 109 1.08 -7.77 -1.31
N ALA A 110 -0.11 -8.06 -0.83
CA ALA A 110 -0.48 -8.08 0.58
C ALA A 110 -1.31 -9.35 0.86
N THR A 111 -1.30 -9.88 2.07
CA THR A 111 -2.26 -10.96 2.39
C THR A 111 -3.59 -10.41 2.89
N ILE A 112 -4.66 -11.19 2.75
CA ILE A 112 -5.96 -10.88 3.38
C ILE A 112 -5.81 -10.80 4.90
N SER A 113 -4.95 -11.65 5.48
CA SER A 113 -4.60 -11.61 6.89
C SER A 113 -3.94 -10.29 7.31
N ASP A 114 -3.06 -9.72 6.49
CA ASP A 114 -2.40 -8.43 6.78
C ASP A 114 -3.37 -7.25 6.75
N MET A 115 -4.44 -7.33 5.96
CA MET A 115 -5.50 -6.31 5.97
C MET A 115 -6.31 -6.37 7.26
N GLY A 116 -6.66 -7.59 7.67
CA GLY A 116 -7.60 -7.84 8.76
C GLY A 116 -9.05 -7.47 8.44
N PRO A 117 -9.99 -7.84 9.33
CA PRO A 117 -11.42 -7.72 9.08
C PRO A 117 -11.90 -6.26 9.03
N LEU A 118 -11.30 -5.37 9.83
CA LEU A 118 -11.70 -3.97 9.89
C LEU A 118 -11.42 -3.25 8.57
N LEU A 119 -10.18 -3.33 8.09
CA LEU A 119 -9.78 -2.66 6.85
C LEU A 119 -10.56 -3.22 5.66
N LEU A 120 -10.70 -4.55 5.58
CA LEU A 120 -11.49 -5.18 4.53
C LEU A 120 -12.96 -4.79 4.56
N SER A 121 -13.56 -4.65 5.74
CA SER A 121 -14.96 -4.21 5.86
C SER A 121 -15.15 -2.82 5.27
N GLN A 122 -14.22 -1.90 5.53
CA GLN A 122 -14.25 -0.54 4.99
C GLN A 122 -14.07 -0.53 3.47
N ILE A 123 -13.12 -1.32 2.97
CA ILE A 123 -12.83 -1.48 1.54
C ILE A 123 -14.03 -2.04 0.77
N LEU A 124 -14.69 -3.04 1.35
CA LEU A 124 -15.80 -3.75 0.73
C LEU A 124 -17.14 -3.04 0.94
N GLU A 125 -17.13 -1.89 1.65
CA GLU A 125 -18.32 -1.10 2.01
C GLU A 125 -19.35 -1.95 2.78
N LEU A 126 -18.85 -2.78 3.71
CA LEU A 126 -19.69 -3.64 4.53
C LEU A 126 -20.43 -2.84 5.60
N ASN A 127 -21.67 -3.24 5.90
CA ASN A 127 -22.39 -2.73 7.07
C ASN A 127 -21.96 -3.45 8.35
N ASP A 128 -22.37 -2.94 9.52
CA ASP A 128 -21.99 -3.47 10.83
C ASP A 128 -22.27 -4.97 11.00
N THR A 129 -23.34 -5.48 10.39
CA THR A 129 -23.66 -6.92 10.44
C THR A 129 -22.67 -7.75 9.63
N GLN A 130 -22.33 -7.28 8.43
CA GLN A 130 -21.38 -7.93 7.54
C GLN A 130 -19.95 -7.83 8.09
N GLU A 131 -19.57 -6.70 8.66
CA GLU A 131 -18.32 -6.54 9.40
C GLU A 131 -18.25 -7.51 10.58
N GLY A 132 -19.32 -7.65 11.37
CA GLY A 132 -19.39 -8.62 12.46
C GLY A 132 -19.16 -10.06 11.97
N ILE A 133 -19.77 -10.44 10.84
CA ILE A 133 -19.54 -11.76 10.22
C ILE A 133 -18.10 -11.91 9.73
N LEU A 134 -17.52 -10.87 9.14
CA LEU A 134 -16.13 -10.91 8.70
C LEU A 134 -15.18 -11.08 9.90
N ASN A 135 -15.45 -10.42 11.04
CA ASN A 135 -14.70 -10.65 12.27
C ASN A 135 -14.80 -12.11 12.75
N ILE A 136 -15.98 -12.74 12.68
CA ILE A 136 -16.16 -14.16 13.01
C ILE A 136 -15.33 -15.04 12.09
N VAL A 137 -15.33 -14.78 10.78
CA VAL A 137 -14.54 -15.51 9.77
C VAL A 137 -13.05 -15.50 10.13
N PHE A 138 -12.49 -14.33 10.42
CA PHE A 138 -11.08 -14.21 10.82
C PHE A 138 -10.81 -14.93 12.14
N ARG A 139 -11.69 -14.76 13.14
CA ARG A 139 -11.53 -15.40 14.45
C ARG A 139 -11.54 -16.93 14.34
N LEU A 140 -12.45 -17.47 13.55
CA LEU A 140 -12.56 -18.91 13.35
C LEU A 140 -11.34 -19.47 12.62
N ALA A 141 -10.84 -18.78 11.59
CA ALA A 141 -9.63 -19.17 10.91
C ALA A 141 -8.43 -19.19 11.86
N ASP A 142 -8.28 -18.20 12.73
CA ASP A 142 -7.24 -18.18 13.78
C ASP A 142 -7.38 -19.35 14.76
N ASP A 143 -8.60 -19.61 15.26
CA ASP A 143 -8.86 -20.67 16.24
C ASP A 143 -8.63 -22.08 15.63
N GLU A 144 -8.83 -22.24 14.33
CA GLU A 144 -8.58 -23.49 13.59
C GLU A 144 -7.19 -23.57 12.92
N GLY A 145 -6.37 -22.52 13.05
CA GLY A 145 -5.05 -22.45 12.43
C GLY A 145 -5.07 -22.45 10.90
N GLN A 146 -6.13 -21.92 10.29
CA GLN A 146 -6.27 -21.76 8.85
C GLN A 146 -5.67 -20.42 8.41
N LEU A 147 -4.87 -20.42 7.35
CA LEU A 147 -4.28 -19.21 6.79
C LEU A 147 -5.23 -18.59 5.75
N ILE A 148 -5.54 -17.30 5.89
CA ILE A 148 -6.29 -16.56 4.87
C ILE A 148 -5.32 -15.64 4.14
N LEU A 149 -4.74 -16.12 3.04
CA LEU A 149 -3.69 -15.42 2.31
C LEU A 149 -4.27 -14.59 1.18
N ASP A 150 -5.22 -15.13 0.43
CA ASP A 150 -5.78 -14.51 -0.76
C ASP A 150 -7.32 -14.53 -0.81
N LEU A 151 -7.88 -14.15 -1.97
CA LEU A 151 -9.32 -14.12 -2.17
C LEU A 151 -9.97 -15.52 -2.22
N LYS A 152 -9.28 -16.56 -2.72
CA LYS A 152 -9.85 -17.93 -2.73
C LYS A 152 -9.98 -18.46 -1.30
N ASP A 153 -9.00 -18.16 -0.45
CA ASP A 153 -9.04 -18.54 0.96
C ASP A 153 -10.20 -17.89 1.69
N LEU A 154 -10.33 -16.57 1.58
CA LEU A 154 -11.40 -15.85 2.28
C LEU A 154 -12.79 -16.34 1.84
N ARG A 155 -12.96 -16.62 0.55
CA ARG A 155 -14.19 -17.19 0.01
C ARG A 155 -14.45 -18.60 0.55
N ALA A 156 -13.42 -19.43 0.68
CA ALA A 156 -13.54 -20.77 1.23
C ALA A 156 -13.96 -20.73 2.71
N VAL A 157 -13.33 -19.89 3.53
CA VAL A 157 -13.70 -19.75 4.95
C VAL A 157 -15.11 -19.15 5.09
N LEU A 158 -15.49 -18.17 4.26
CA LEU A 158 -16.86 -17.64 4.25
C LEU A 158 -17.90 -18.72 3.94
N GLN A 159 -17.60 -19.60 2.98
CA GLN A 159 -18.48 -20.71 2.62
C GLN A 159 -18.60 -21.70 3.78
N ASP A 160 -17.46 -22.11 4.34
CA ASP A 160 -17.41 -23.03 5.48
C ASP A 160 -18.14 -22.48 6.72
N VAL A 161 -17.98 -21.19 7.02
CA VAL A 161 -18.72 -20.47 8.08
C VAL A 161 -20.23 -20.48 7.82
N SER A 162 -20.65 -20.35 6.56
CA SER A 162 -22.07 -20.41 6.18
C SER A 162 -22.63 -21.83 6.33
N ASP A 163 -21.88 -22.85 5.92
CA ASP A 163 -22.31 -24.25 5.97
C ASP A 163 -22.37 -24.75 7.43
N ARG A 164 -21.48 -24.26 8.29
CA ARG A 164 -21.44 -24.56 9.73
C ARG A 164 -22.18 -23.55 10.62
N ALA A 165 -23.01 -22.67 10.05
CA ALA A 165 -23.64 -21.57 10.79
C ALA A 165 -24.43 -22.04 12.04
N ALA A 166 -25.10 -23.19 11.97
CA ALA A 166 -25.84 -23.75 13.11
C ALA A 166 -24.94 -24.20 14.27
N GLU A 167 -23.78 -24.78 13.95
CA GLU A 167 -22.77 -25.21 14.91
C GLU A 167 -22.10 -24.00 15.58
N LEU A 168 -21.72 -23.02 14.77
CA LEU A 168 -20.98 -21.83 15.20
C LEU A 168 -21.85 -20.84 15.99
N ARG A 169 -23.18 -20.93 15.87
CA ARG A 169 -24.14 -19.97 16.44
C ARG A 169 -23.97 -19.73 17.93
N ASN A 170 -23.70 -20.79 18.70
CA ASN A 170 -23.60 -20.70 20.15
C ASN A 170 -22.31 -20.01 20.62
N GLN A 171 -21.25 -20.07 19.82
CA GLN A 171 -19.94 -19.52 20.17
C GLN A 171 -19.76 -18.10 19.61
N TYR A 172 -20.19 -17.87 18.37
CA TYR A 172 -19.90 -16.63 17.64
C TYR A 172 -21.13 -15.78 17.36
N GLY A 173 -22.34 -16.26 17.68
CA GLY A 173 -23.58 -15.57 17.41
C GLY A 173 -24.17 -15.92 16.03
N ASN A 174 -25.25 -15.22 15.67
CA ASN A 174 -26.02 -15.55 14.48
C ASN A 174 -25.30 -15.14 13.18
N ILE A 175 -25.11 -16.11 12.27
CA ILE A 175 -24.50 -15.90 10.96
C ILE A 175 -25.59 -16.00 9.89
N ALA A 176 -25.98 -14.87 9.32
CA ALA A 176 -27.01 -14.85 8.28
C ALA A 176 -26.41 -15.15 6.89
N ALA A 177 -26.91 -16.19 6.22
CA ALA A 177 -26.46 -16.58 4.87
C ALA A 177 -26.56 -15.45 3.84
N ALA A 178 -27.58 -14.59 3.95
CA ALA A 178 -27.74 -13.43 3.08
C ALA A 178 -26.58 -12.43 3.20
N SER A 179 -26.05 -12.25 4.42
CA SER A 179 -24.92 -11.37 4.67
C SER A 179 -23.61 -11.98 4.17
N VAL A 180 -23.39 -13.29 4.37
CA VAL A 180 -22.25 -14.00 3.77
C VAL A 180 -22.25 -13.84 2.24
N GLY A 181 -23.41 -14.06 1.60
CA GLY A 181 -23.55 -13.88 0.15
C GLY A 181 -23.32 -12.43 -0.31
N ALA A 182 -23.62 -11.43 0.53
CA ALA A 182 -23.30 -10.03 0.23
C ALA A 182 -21.78 -9.76 0.26
N ILE A 183 -21.06 -10.32 1.24
CA ILE A 183 -19.60 -10.23 1.33
C ILE A 183 -18.96 -10.93 0.11
N GLN A 184 -19.40 -12.14 -0.23
CA GLN A 184 -18.90 -12.86 -1.41
C GLN A 184 -19.08 -12.06 -2.72
N ARG A 185 -20.24 -11.40 -2.91
CA ARG A 185 -20.45 -10.51 -4.08
C ARG A 185 -19.55 -9.28 -4.04
N ALA A 186 -19.22 -8.76 -2.87
CA ALA A 186 -18.28 -7.64 -2.74
C ALA A 186 -16.87 -8.06 -3.13
N LEU A 187 -16.42 -9.24 -2.68
CA LEU A 187 -15.13 -9.83 -3.06
C LEU A 187 -15.05 -10.05 -4.57
N LEU A 188 -16.11 -10.57 -5.20
CA LEU A 188 -16.13 -10.78 -6.66
C LEU A 188 -15.98 -9.46 -7.43
N ARG A 189 -16.58 -8.36 -6.96
CA ARG A 189 -16.40 -7.05 -7.59
C ARG A 189 -14.94 -6.57 -7.52
N LEU A 190 -14.25 -6.87 -6.43
CA LEU A 190 -12.86 -6.52 -6.22
C LEU A 190 -11.92 -7.40 -7.07
N GLU A 191 -12.23 -8.69 -7.18
CA GLU A 191 -11.56 -9.66 -8.05
C GLU A 191 -11.59 -9.22 -9.53
N THR A 192 -12.75 -8.75 -10.02
CA THR A 192 -12.89 -8.19 -11.38
C THR A 192 -11.99 -6.97 -11.64
N GLN A 193 -11.52 -6.27 -10.60
CA GLN A 193 -10.57 -5.15 -10.71
C GLN A 193 -9.10 -5.61 -10.66
N GLY A 194 -8.83 -6.91 -10.68
CA GLY A 194 -7.48 -7.47 -10.66
C GLY A 194 -6.86 -7.59 -9.26
N ALA A 195 -7.70 -7.63 -8.22
CA ALA A 195 -7.21 -7.75 -6.84
C ALA A 195 -6.65 -9.15 -6.51
N ASP A 196 -6.92 -10.15 -7.34
CA ASP A 196 -6.28 -11.48 -7.30
C ASP A 196 -4.75 -11.39 -7.48
N ARG A 197 -4.27 -10.41 -8.24
CA ARG A 197 -2.82 -10.16 -8.39
C ARG A 197 -2.21 -9.44 -7.18
N PHE A 198 -3.02 -8.69 -6.45
CA PHE A 198 -2.61 -7.95 -5.25
C PHE A 198 -2.63 -8.83 -3.99
N PHE A 199 -3.65 -9.67 -3.82
CA PHE A 199 -3.76 -10.52 -2.65
C PHE A 199 -3.00 -11.84 -2.83
N GLY A 200 -1.93 -12.02 -2.06
CA GLY A 200 -1.14 -13.26 -2.09
C GLY A 200 0.26 -13.10 -1.53
N GLU A 201 1.09 -14.13 -1.76
CA GLU A 201 2.48 -14.16 -1.28
C GLU A 201 3.51 -14.06 -2.42
N PRO A 202 4.73 -13.56 -2.12
CA PRO A 202 5.13 -13.00 -0.84
C PRO A 202 4.59 -11.58 -0.66
N ALA A 203 4.01 -11.32 0.52
CA ALA A 203 3.56 -9.99 0.89
C ALA A 203 4.77 -9.04 0.97
N LEU A 204 4.57 -7.81 0.50
CA LEU A 204 5.58 -6.76 0.61
C LEU A 204 5.93 -6.55 2.09
N ASP A 205 7.22 -6.42 2.37
CA ASP A 205 7.69 -5.92 3.64
C ASP A 205 7.95 -4.43 3.44
N VAL A 206 7.14 -3.54 4.00
CA VAL A 206 7.30 -2.09 3.80
C VAL A 206 8.66 -1.58 4.26
N MET A 207 9.39 -2.32 5.12
CA MET A 207 10.75 -1.98 5.52
C MET A 207 11.75 -2.07 4.35
N ASP A 208 11.43 -2.84 3.31
CA ASP A 208 12.23 -2.93 2.10
C ASP A 208 12.26 -1.62 1.29
N TRP A 209 11.26 -0.75 1.47
CA TRP A 209 11.29 0.59 0.89
C TRP A 209 12.19 1.56 1.65
N ILE A 210 12.54 1.26 2.91
CA ILE A 210 13.34 2.13 3.76
C ILE A 210 14.81 1.75 3.66
N ARG A 211 15.40 2.02 2.49
CA ARG A 211 16.81 1.68 2.19
C ARG A 211 17.56 2.82 1.54
N THR A 212 18.89 2.71 1.59
CA THR A 212 19.81 3.61 0.88
C THR A 212 20.66 2.81 -0.09
N ASP A 213 21.15 3.45 -1.15
CA ASP A 213 22.15 2.90 -2.04
C ASP A 213 23.56 2.89 -1.41
N SER A 214 24.55 2.39 -2.13
CA SER A 214 25.95 2.35 -1.66
C SER A 214 26.58 3.73 -1.43
N ALA A 215 25.99 4.80 -1.97
CA ALA A 215 26.42 6.18 -1.76
C ALA A 215 25.64 6.88 -0.62
N GLY A 216 24.78 6.15 0.10
CA GLY A 216 23.96 6.68 1.19
C GLY A 216 22.73 7.46 0.74
N ARG A 217 22.41 7.46 -0.56
CA ARG A 217 21.21 8.11 -1.11
C ARG A 217 19.99 7.24 -0.87
N GLY A 218 18.87 7.82 -0.44
CA GLY A 218 17.63 7.11 -0.20
C GLY A 218 17.05 6.54 -1.50
N MET A 219 16.62 5.28 -1.47
CA MET A 219 15.98 4.65 -2.62
C MET A 219 14.66 5.37 -2.96
N ILE A 220 14.45 5.67 -4.24
CA ILE A 220 13.17 6.16 -4.76
C ILE A 220 12.36 4.97 -5.27
N ASN A 221 11.30 4.62 -4.55
CA ASN A 221 10.37 3.55 -4.86
C ASN A 221 9.27 4.13 -5.76
N VAL A 222 9.27 3.77 -7.04
CA VAL A 222 8.29 4.26 -8.02
C VAL A 222 7.27 3.17 -8.28
N LEU A 223 6.03 3.38 -7.84
CA LEU A 223 4.89 2.53 -8.18
C LEU A 223 4.31 2.98 -9.53
N ALA A 224 4.39 2.12 -10.54
CA ALA A 224 3.65 2.30 -11.79
C ALA A 224 2.15 2.13 -11.49
N ALA A 225 1.40 3.23 -11.50
CA ALA A 225 -0.01 3.27 -11.13
C ALA A 225 -0.92 3.62 -12.31
N ASP A 226 -0.39 3.80 -13.52
CA ASP A 226 -1.10 4.11 -14.76
C ASP A 226 -2.26 3.13 -15.06
N LYS A 227 -2.03 1.82 -14.90
CA LYS A 227 -3.10 0.81 -15.00
C LYS A 227 -3.98 0.78 -13.76
N LEU A 228 -3.39 0.99 -12.60
CA LEU A 228 -4.08 0.98 -11.32
C LEU A 228 -5.11 2.11 -11.20
N MET A 229 -4.92 3.22 -11.91
CA MET A 229 -5.90 4.31 -12.04
C MET A 229 -7.24 3.85 -12.62
N GLN A 230 -7.26 2.78 -13.42
CA GLN A 230 -8.48 2.19 -13.96
C GLN A 230 -9.26 1.40 -12.88
N SER A 231 -8.64 1.16 -11.73
CA SER A 231 -9.19 0.46 -10.56
C SER A 231 -9.07 1.30 -9.27
N PRO A 232 -9.80 2.43 -9.14
CA PRO A 232 -9.64 3.38 -8.02
C PRO A 232 -9.82 2.75 -6.64
N ARG A 233 -10.70 1.75 -6.50
CA ARG A 233 -10.88 1.03 -5.23
C ARG A 233 -9.63 0.24 -4.87
N LEU A 234 -9.06 -0.52 -5.79
CA LEU A 234 -7.81 -1.26 -5.56
C LEU A 234 -6.64 -0.31 -5.21
N TYR A 235 -6.58 0.87 -5.83
CA TYR A 235 -5.60 1.89 -5.47
C TYR A 235 -5.75 2.35 -4.02
N ALA A 236 -6.97 2.69 -3.60
CA ALA A 236 -7.25 3.14 -2.25
C ALA A 236 -7.00 2.02 -1.21
N VAL A 237 -7.33 0.77 -1.55
CA VAL A 237 -7.02 -0.43 -0.74
C VAL A 237 -5.53 -0.52 -0.47
N PHE A 238 -4.73 -0.52 -1.54
CA PHE A 238 -3.28 -0.62 -1.46
C PHE A 238 -2.71 0.51 -0.59
N LEU A 239 -3.14 1.75 -0.82
CA LEU A 239 -2.60 2.90 -0.08
C LEU A 239 -2.97 2.88 1.39
N LEU A 240 -4.22 2.55 1.73
CA LEU A 240 -4.63 2.51 3.11
C LEU A 240 -3.93 1.37 3.87
N TRP A 241 -3.83 0.19 3.27
CA TRP A 241 -3.06 -0.91 3.84
C TRP A 241 -1.61 -0.54 4.05
N MET A 242 -0.96 -0.01 3.03
CA MET A 242 0.44 0.37 3.06
C MET A 242 0.73 1.36 4.20
N LEU A 243 -0.11 2.39 4.36
CA LEU A 243 0.06 3.36 5.42
C LEU A 243 -0.27 2.78 6.80
N ALA A 244 -1.22 1.84 6.90
CA ALA A 244 -1.52 1.12 8.13
C ALA A 244 -0.35 0.21 8.56
N ASP A 245 0.19 -0.59 7.64
CA ASP A 245 1.34 -1.47 7.90
C ASP A 245 2.58 -0.66 8.31
N LEU A 246 2.82 0.49 7.66
CA LEU A 246 3.88 1.43 8.09
C LEU A 246 3.65 1.98 9.50
N TYR A 247 2.41 2.36 9.82
CA TYR A 247 2.09 2.87 11.16
C TYR A 247 2.32 1.81 12.25
N GLU A 248 1.98 0.56 11.95
CA GLU A 248 2.16 -0.57 12.87
C GLU A 248 3.63 -0.97 13.04
N ARG A 249 4.39 -1.05 11.94
CA ARG A 249 5.78 -1.49 11.96
C ARG A 249 6.77 -0.43 12.41
N LEU A 250 6.51 0.85 12.12
CA LEU A 250 7.45 1.91 12.47
C LEU A 250 7.33 2.28 13.95
N PRO A 251 8.46 2.52 14.65
CA PRO A 251 8.42 3.08 15.98
C PRO A 251 8.01 4.55 15.93
N GLU A 252 7.42 5.04 17.02
CA GLU A 252 7.27 6.48 17.21
C GLU A 252 8.64 7.13 17.39
N VAL A 253 8.78 8.33 16.85
CA VAL A 253 10.00 9.13 16.90
C VAL A 253 9.67 10.55 17.32
N GLY A 254 10.61 11.18 18.02
CA GLY A 254 10.57 12.61 18.28
C GLY A 254 11.00 13.41 17.04
N ASP A 255 11.62 14.57 17.27
CA ASP A 255 12.12 15.40 16.20
C ASP A 255 13.35 14.75 15.54
N LEU A 256 13.24 14.47 14.24
CA LEU A 256 14.33 13.94 13.43
C LEU A 256 14.95 15.05 12.59
N ASP A 257 16.23 14.92 12.28
CA ASP A 257 16.93 15.82 11.35
C ASP A 257 16.37 15.78 9.92
N LYS A 258 15.77 14.65 9.54
CA LYS A 258 15.11 14.38 8.25
C LYS A 258 14.08 13.26 8.42
N PRO A 259 13.05 13.15 7.55
CA PRO A 259 12.07 12.08 7.62
C PRO A 259 12.70 10.70 7.37
N ARG A 260 12.07 9.66 7.93
CA ARG A 260 12.40 8.25 7.66
C ARG A 260 11.99 7.84 6.25
N LEU A 261 10.90 8.40 5.74
CA LEU A 261 10.31 8.09 4.45
C LEU A 261 9.41 9.25 4.03
N VAL A 262 9.35 9.54 2.72
CA VAL A 262 8.45 10.56 2.16
C VAL A 262 7.60 9.95 1.05
N PHE A 263 6.28 10.13 1.12
CA PHE A 263 5.32 9.75 0.09
C PHE A 263 4.96 10.93 -0.79
N PHE A 264 4.91 10.72 -2.09
CA PHE A 264 4.22 11.59 -3.04
C PHE A 264 3.12 10.81 -3.74
N PHE A 265 1.88 11.30 -3.61
CA PHE A 265 0.73 10.76 -4.31
C PHE A 265 0.41 11.68 -5.49
N ASP A 266 0.87 11.31 -6.70
CA ASP A 266 0.41 11.98 -7.91
C ASP A 266 -1.05 11.63 -8.18
N GLU A 267 -1.78 12.60 -8.70
CA GLU A 267 -3.23 12.55 -8.85
C GLU A 267 -3.96 12.12 -7.55
N ALA A 268 -3.58 12.77 -6.44
CA ALA A 268 -4.12 12.51 -5.11
C ALA A 268 -5.65 12.58 -5.03
N HIS A 269 -6.33 13.27 -5.95
CA HIS A 269 -7.79 13.29 -6.02
C HIS A 269 -8.42 11.90 -6.13
N LEU A 270 -7.70 10.91 -6.67
CA LEU A 270 -8.16 9.52 -6.79
C LEU A 270 -8.35 8.83 -5.44
N LEU A 271 -7.66 9.29 -4.39
CA LEU A 271 -7.84 8.79 -3.03
C LEU A 271 -9.17 9.21 -2.42
N PHE A 272 -9.71 10.34 -2.88
CA PHE A 272 -10.81 11.01 -2.21
C PHE A 272 -12.10 11.00 -3.04
N THR A 273 -11.98 11.01 -4.37
CA THR A 273 -13.12 11.13 -5.27
C THR A 273 -13.96 9.86 -5.25
N GLY A 274 -15.21 9.96 -4.79
CA GLY A 274 -16.13 8.83 -4.70
C GLY A 274 -15.77 7.82 -3.62
N ALA A 275 -14.81 8.13 -2.75
CA ALA A 275 -14.47 7.29 -1.60
C ALA A 275 -15.60 7.33 -0.55
N PRO A 276 -15.96 6.19 0.05
CA PRO A 276 -16.90 6.14 1.16
C PRO A 276 -16.42 7.01 2.32
N LYS A 277 -17.37 7.57 3.08
CA LYS A 277 -17.05 8.47 4.21
C LYS A 277 -16.09 7.83 5.22
N ALA A 278 -16.33 6.57 5.56
CA ALA A 278 -15.51 5.85 6.53
C ALA A 278 -14.07 5.59 6.02
N LEU A 279 -13.89 5.43 4.70
CA LEU A 279 -12.57 5.37 4.08
C LEU A 279 -11.84 6.73 4.18
N LEU A 280 -12.54 7.83 3.91
CA LEU A 280 -11.99 9.18 4.04
C LEU A 280 -11.55 9.48 5.49
N GLU A 281 -12.40 9.16 6.47
CA GLU A 281 -12.09 9.32 7.90
C GLU A 281 -10.85 8.52 8.28
N LYS A 282 -10.67 7.32 7.71
CA LYS A 282 -9.49 6.50 7.95
C LYS A 282 -8.23 7.09 7.33
N VAL A 283 -8.29 7.56 6.07
CA VAL A 283 -7.17 8.24 5.43
C VAL A 283 -6.73 9.46 6.24
N GLU A 284 -7.68 10.28 6.70
CA GLU A 284 -7.40 11.42 7.59
C GLU A 284 -6.69 10.98 8.88
N GLN A 285 -7.23 9.95 9.55
CA GLN A 285 -6.63 9.43 10.78
C GLN A 285 -5.19 8.99 10.54
N VAL A 286 -4.93 8.28 9.46
CA VAL A 286 -3.61 7.73 9.14
C VAL A 286 -2.62 8.83 8.76
N VAL A 287 -3.02 9.82 7.96
CA VAL A 287 -2.19 11.00 7.65
C VAL A 287 -1.77 11.70 8.94
N ARG A 288 -2.71 11.90 9.88
CA ARG A 288 -2.41 12.54 11.17
C ARG A 288 -1.43 11.72 12.01
N LEU A 289 -1.60 10.40 12.05
CA LEU A 289 -0.83 9.52 12.92
C LEU A 289 0.57 9.20 12.38
N ILE A 290 0.74 9.05 11.07
CA ILE A 290 2.03 8.64 10.49
C ILE A 290 3.14 9.70 10.68
N ARG A 291 2.76 10.96 10.94
CA ARG A 291 3.70 12.02 11.28
C ARG A 291 4.57 11.66 12.49
N SER A 292 4.00 11.05 13.53
CA SER A 292 4.75 10.65 14.74
C SER A 292 5.72 9.49 14.47
N LYS A 293 5.58 8.81 13.32
CA LYS A 293 6.49 7.78 12.83
C LYS A 293 7.62 8.37 11.97
N GLY A 294 7.66 9.69 11.79
CA GLY A 294 8.67 10.38 11.00
C GLY A 294 8.46 10.26 9.49
N VAL A 295 7.22 10.06 9.04
CA VAL A 295 6.86 9.94 7.62
C VAL A 295 6.21 11.22 7.10
N GLY A 296 6.70 11.71 5.96
CA GLY A 296 6.09 12.82 5.22
C GLY A 296 5.12 12.33 4.15
N ILE A 297 4.03 13.06 3.93
CA ILE A 297 3.06 12.77 2.86
C ILE A 297 2.84 14.05 2.07
N TYR A 298 2.96 13.97 0.75
CA TYR A 298 2.77 15.08 -0.16
C TYR A 298 1.70 14.70 -1.18
N PHE A 299 0.56 15.40 -1.13
CA PHE A 299 -0.50 15.21 -2.10
C PHE A 299 -0.24 16.11 -3.30
N VAL A 300 -0.23 15.51 -4.49
CA VAL A 300 -0.05 16.23 -5.75
C VAL A 300 -1.34 16.09 -6.55
N THR A 301 -2.04 17.21 -6.77
CA THR A 301 -3.35 17.21 -7.42
C THR A 301 -3.51 18.43 -8.32
N GLN A 302 -4.52 18.42 -9.18
CA GLN A 302 -4.79 19.56 -10.04
C GLN A 302 -5.45 20.70 -9.27
N ASN A 303 -6.41 20.38 -8.41
CA ASN A 303 -7.20 21.35 -7.67
C ASN A 303 -7.20 21.02 -6.17
N PRO A 304 -6.93 22.00 -5.27
CA PRO A 304 -6.99 21.76 -3.83
C PRO A 304 -8.37 21.27 -3.37
N LEU A 305 -9.46 21.64 -4.05
CA LEU A 305 -10.82 21.19 -3.72
C LEU A 305 -11.03 19.68 -3.85
N ASP A 306 -10.11 18.97 -4.50
CA ASP A 306 -10.18 17.53 -4.63
C ASP A 306 -9.64 16.79 -3.38
N ILE A 307 -9.10 17.54 -2.40
CA ILE A 307 -8.62 17.02 -1.11
C ILE A 307 -9.59 17.51 -0.02
N PRO A 308 -10.05 16.63 0.89
CA PRO A 308 -10.90 17.03 2.01
C PRO A 308 -10.26 18.12 2.88
N ASP A 309 -11.05 19.10 3.33
CA ASP A 309 -10.57 20.22 4.15
C ASP A 309 -9.86 19.76 5.43
N THR A 310 -10.32 18.66 6.03
CA THR A 310 -9.71 18.08 7.23
C THR A 310 -8.30 17.56 6.97
N VAL A 311 -8.05 17.00 5.78
CA VAL A 311 -6.73 16.55 5.32
C VAL A 311 -5.89 17.76 4.90
N LEU A 312 -6.44 18.71 4.13
CA LEU A 312 -5.76 19.95 3.74
C LEU A 312 -5.23 20.73 4.94
N GLY A 313 -5.97 20.74 6.06
CA GLY A 313 -5.56 21.37 7.31
C GLY A 313 -4.33 20.73 7.97
N GLN A 314 -3.98 19.48 7.61
CA GLN A 314 -2.77 18.80 8.10
C GLN A 314 -1.53 19.09 7.24
N LEU A 315 -1.67 19.74 6.08
CA LEU A 315 -0.59 19.93 5.11
C LEU A 315 0.14 21.24 5.38
N GLY A 316 1.32 21.15 5.99
CA GLY A 316 2.09 22.31 6.42
C GLY A 316 2.85 23.02 5.29
N ASN A 317 3.36 22.28 4.30
CA ASN A 317 4.10 22.83 3.17
C ASN A 317 3.20 22.99 1.94
N ARG A 318 3.26 24.13 1.23
CA ARG A 318 2.39 24.41 0.08
C ARG A 318 3.17 24.92 -1.12
N VAL A 319 2.89 24.31 -2.27
CA VAL A 319 3.32 24.78 -3.59
C VAL A 319 2.11 24.84 -4.50
N GLN A 320 1.73 26.05 -4.92
CA GLN A 320 0.61 26.29 -5.82
C GLN A 320 1.13 26.79 -7.16
N HIS A 321 1.10 25.94 -8.17
CA HIS A 321 1.33 26.32 -9.57
C HIS A 321 0.09 26.99 -10.16
N ALA A 322 0.20 27.49 -11.39
CA ALA A 322 -0.89 28.17 -12.08
C ALA A 322 -2.19 27.34 -12.08
N LEU A 323 -3.34 28.00 -11.86
CA LEU A 323 -4.68 27.44 -12.08
C LEU A 323 -5.35 28.20 -13.22
N ARG A 324 -6.19 27.49 -13.98
CA ARG A 324 -6.99 28.10 -15.05
C ARG A 324 -8.39 28.37 -14.52
N ALA A 325 -8.81 29.63 -14.47
CA ALA A 325 -10.08 30.05 -13.88
C ALA A 325 -11.16 30.32 -14.93
N PHE A 326 -11.59 29.30 -15.69
CA PHE A 326 -12.59 29.47 -16.77
C PHE A 326 -14.03 29.29 -16.31
N THR A 327 -14.24 28.47 -15.28
CA THR A 327 -15.58 28.15 -14.75
C THR A 327 -15.78 28.71 -13.33
N PRO A 328 -17.03 28.84 -12.84
CA PRO A 328 -17.28 29.19 -11.45
C PRO A 328 -16.63 28.22 -10.45
N ARG A 329 -16.52 26.93 -10.80
CA ARG A 329 -15.79 25.94 -9.99
C ARG A 329 -14.31 26.27 -9.92
N ASP A 330 -13.70 26.67 -11.03
CA ASP A 330 -12.29 27.04 -11.06
C ASP A 330 -12.00 28.33 -10.29
N GLN A 331 -12.90 29.31 -10.36
CA GLN A 331 -12.80 30.53 -9.55
C GLN A 331 -12.86 30.19 -8.06
N LYS A 332 -13.76 29.29 -7.66
CA LYS A 332 -13.80 28.78 -6.29
C LYS A 332 -12.50 28.05 -5.90
N ALA A 333 -11.90 27.31 -6.84
CA ALA A 333 -10.63 26.62 -6.62
C ALA A 333 -9.49 27.61 -6.38
N VAL A 334 -9.39 28.66 -7.18
CA VAL A 334 -8.39 29.72 -7.01
C VAL A 334 -8.55 30.42 -5.67
N LYS A 335 -9.78 30.79 -5.31
CA LYS A 335 -10.07 31.40 -4.00
C LYS A 335 -9.70 30.47 -2.84
N THR A 336 -10.04 29.19 -2.94
CA THR A 336 -9.72 28.20 -1.90
C THR A 336 -8.21 28.00 -1.77
N ALA A 337 -7.50 27.86 -2.90
CA ALA A 337 -6.04 27.83 -2.92
C ALA A 337 -5.46 29.04 -2.18
N ALA A 338 -5.87 30.25 -2.54
CA ALA A 338 -5.38 31.48 -1.92
C ALA A 338 -5.64 31.53 -0.40
N GLN A 339 -6.85 31.17 0.04
CA GLN A 339 -7.24 31.19 1.45
C GLN A 339 -6.47 30.17 2.32
N THR A 340 -5.97 29.10 1.71
CA THR A 340 -5.21 28.09 2.43
C THR A 340 -3.72 28.42 2.57
N MET A 341 -3.24 29.45 1.88
CA MET A 341 -1.85 29.89 1.93
C MET A 341 -1.67 31.05 2.93
N ARG A 342 -0.47 31.18 3.49
CA ARG A 342 -0.21 32.26 4.45
C ARG A 342 -0.18 33.62 3.74
N PRO A 343 -0.96 34.62 4.18
CA PRO A 343 -0.99 35.93 3.54
C PRO A 343 0.39 36.60 3.50
N ASN A 344 0.65 37.34 2.43
CA ASN A 344 1.80 38.22 2.29
C ASN A 344 1.28 39.62 1.87
N PRO A 345 1.48 40.68 2.68
CA PRO A 345 0.96 42.02 2.38
C PRO A 345 1.41 42.59 1.03
N GLY A 346 2.54 42.14 0.49
CA GLY A 346 3.06 42.59 -0.81
C GLY A 346 2.55 41.80 -2.02
N LEU A 347 1.68 40.80 -1.82
CA LEU A 347 1.25 39.87 -2.87
C LEU A 347 -0.25 39.61 -2.80
N ASP A 348 -0.96 39.94 -3.88
CA ASP A 348 -2.31 39.42 -4.10
C ASP A 348 -2.21 37.96 -4.55
N ILE A 349 -2.39 37.05 -3.59
CA ILE A 349 -2.29 35.61 -3.81
C ILE A 349 -3.34 35.12 -4.83
N GLU A 350 -4.56 35.65 -4.76
CA GLU A 350 -5.66 35.21 -5.63
C GLU A 350 -5.40 35.60 -7.09
N ALA A 351 -5.01 36.86 -7.31
CA ALA A 351 -4.62 37.34 -8.64
C ALA A 351 -3.38 36.58 -9.16
N ALA A 352 -2.34 36.46 -8.33
CA ALA A 352 -1.09 35.84 -8.73
C ALA A 352 -1.26 34.40 -9.22
N ILE A 353 -2.13 33.59 -8.60
CA ILE A 353 -2.41 32.20 -9.04
C ILE A 353 -2.79 32.10 -10.53
N THR A 354 -3.51 33.10 -11.04
CA THR A 354 -3.97 33.12 -12.44
C THR A 354 -2.91 33.65 -13.41
N GLU A 355 -1.91 34.36 -12.90
CA GLU A 355 -0.83 35.00 -13.66
C GLU A 355 0.46 34.18 -13.72
N LEU A 356 0.56 33.10 -12.94
CA LEU A 356 1.75 32.27 -12.86
C LEU A 356 2.14 31.68 -14.22
N GLY A 357 3.43 31.79 -14.55
CA GLY A 357 4.02 31.10 -15.69
C GLY A 357 4.27 29.61 -15.43
N VAL A 358 4.60 28.86 -16.49
CA VAL A 358 4.99 27.43 -16.36
C VAL A 358 6.32 27.34 -15.62
N GLY A 359 6.37 26.61 -14.49
CA GLY A 359 7.55 26.51 -13.62
C GLY A 359 7.68 27.66 -12.62
N GLU A 360 6.69 28.55 -12.55
CA GLU A 360 6.52 29.54 -11.49
C GLU A 360 5.43 29.06 -10.52
N ALA A 361 5.59 29.31 -9.23
CA ALA A 361 4.58 28.96 -8.23
C ALA A 361 4.51 29.98 -7.10
N LEU A 362 3.39 29.92 -6.38
CA LEU A 362 3.30 30.44 -5.03
C LEU A 362 3.77 29.37 -4.04
N VAL A 363 4.67 29.74 -3.15
CA VAL A 363 5.34 28.81 -2.24
C VAL A 363 5.24 29.31 -0.80
N SER A 364 4.83 28.43 0.10
CA SER A 364 4.82 28.67 1.55
C SER A 364 5.33 27.41 2.24
N MET A 365 6.54 27.48 2.81
CA MET A 365 7.20 26.38 3.52
C MET A 365 7.14 26.60 5.02
N LEU A 366 7.53 25.62 5.82
CA LEU A 366 7.59 25.80 7.27
C LEU A 366 8.93 26.40 7.72
N ASP A 367 8.87 27.41 8.60
CA ASP A 367 10.04 27.93 9.31
C ASP A 367 10.50 26.99 10.44
N ALA A 368 11.62 27.29 11.10
CA ALA A 368 12.17 26.45 12.17
C ALA A 368 11.23 26.22 13.37
N LYS A 369 10.16 27.02 13.53
CA LYS A 369 9.12 26.85 14.56
C LYS A 369 7.94 26.03 14.05
N GLY A 370 7.97 25.59 12.80
CA GLY A 370 6.88 24.87 12.16
C GLY A 370 5.71 25.77 11.77
N ILE A 371 5.94 27.07 11.62
CA ILE A 371 4.94 28.05 11.18
C ILE A 371 5.13 28.26 9.66
N PRO A 372 4.06 28.21 8.85
CA PRO A 372 4.17 28.54 7.43
C PRO A 372 4.81 29.93 7.23
N THR A 373 5.74 30.08 6.30
CA THR A 373 6.32 31.37 5.90
C THR A 373 5.31 32.16 5.07
N PRO A 374 5.40 33.50 5.01
CA PRO A 374 4.57 34.27 4.09
C PRO A 374 4.70 33.71 2.68
N THR A 375 3.60 33.72 1.93
CA THR A 375 3.59 33.16 0.58
C THR A 375 4.43 34.02 -0.36
N GLU A 376 5.33 33.38 -1.09
CA GLU A 376 6.21 34.03 -2.06
C GLU A 376 5.91 33.52 -3.47
N ARG A 377 5.95 34.43 -4.46
CA ARG A 377 5.93 34.08 -5.89
C ARG A 377 7.37 33.85 -6.34
N ALA A 378 7.68 32.64 -6.83
CA ALA A 378 9.05 32.25 -7.16
C ALA A 378 9.13 31.21 -8.29
N TRP A 379 10.31 31.10 -8.89
CA TRP A 379 10.61 30.08 -9.89
C TRP A 379 11.15 28.81 -9.24
N LEU A 380 10.63 27.66 -9.64
CA LEU A 380 11.11 26.36 -9.17
C LEU A 380 12.49 26.07 -9.76
N VAL A 381 13.37 25.46 -8.96
CA VAL A 381 14.63 24.92 -9.47
C VAL A 381 14.39 23.75 -10.41
N ALA A 382 15.36 23.45 -11.28
CA ALA A 382 15.29 22.30 -12.18
C ALA A 382 15.72 21.00 -11.49
N PRO A 383 15.17 19.83 -11.88
CA PRO A 383 15.68 18.52 -11.47
C PRO A 383 16.99 18.18 -12.19
N GLY A 384 17.81 17.32 -11.57
CA GLY A 384 19.04 16.80 -12.18
C GLY A 384 18.83 15.52 -13.01
N SER A 385 17.69 14.85 -12.83
CA SER A 385 17.29 13.66 -13.58
C SER A 385 16.34 14.00 -14.73
N ARG A 386 16.11 13.02 -15.63
CA ARG A 386 15.31 13.21 -16.84
C ARG A 386 13.85 13.52 -16.49
N ILE A 387 13.32 14.60 -17.05
CA ILE A 387 11.89 14.91 -17.03
C ILE A 387 11.19 14.05 -18.09
N GLY A 388 10.14 13.33 -17.70
CA GLY A 388 9.39 12.41 -18.55
C GLY A 388 9.80 10.95 -18.36
N PRO A 389 9.22 10.02 -19.13
CA PRO A 389 9.37 8.59 -18.88
C PRO A 389 10.77 8.06 -19.21
N ALA A 390 11.17 7.01 -18.49
CA ALA A 390 12.22 6.10 -18.94
C ALA A 390 11.67 5.20 -20.06
N THR A 391 12.55 4.78 -20.96
CA THR A 391 12.23 3.74 -21.95
C THR A 391 12.05 2.39 -21.27
N ASP A 392 11.34 1.46 -21.92
CA ASP A 392 11.16 0.11 -21.37
C ASP A 392 12.50 -0.62 -21.16
N ALA A 393 13.49 -0.39 -22.04
CA ALA A 393 14.83 -0.97 -21.90
C ALA A 393 15.56 -0.43 -20.66
N GLU A 394 15.48 0.88 -20.41
CA GLU A 394 16.05 1.51 -19.20
C GLU A 394 15.37 0.99 -17.93
N ARG A 395 14.03 0.87 -17.95
CA ARG A 395 13.24 0.32 -16.84
C ARG A 395 13.61 -1.14 -16.54
N GLN A 396 13.74 -1.97 -17.58
CA GLN A 396 14.17 -3.37 -17.42
C GLN A 396 15.59 -3.48 -16.87
N THR A 397 16.49 -2.60 -17.29
CA THR A 397 17.86 -2.54 -16.74
C THR A 397 17.85 -2.26 -15.24
N VAL A 398 17.04 -1.28 -14.80
CA VAL A 398 16.88 -0.96 -13.37
C VAL A 398 16.25 -2.14 -12.61
N ARG A 399 15.22 -2.79 -13.16
CA ARG A 399 14.56 -3.96 -12.56
C ARG A 399 15.51 -5.14 -12.40
N GLN A 400 16.34 -5.43 -13.40
CA GLN A 400 17.31 -6.53 -13.36
C GLN A 400 18.43 -6.29 -12.36
N ALA A 401 18.83 -5.04 -12.14
CA ALA A 401 19.82 -4.68 -11.13
C ALA A 401 19.27 -4.76 -9.69
N SER A 402 17.95 -4.84 -9.53
CA SER A 402 17.29 -4.88 -8.23
C SER A 402 17.32 -6.28 -7.61
N LEU A 403 17.72 -6.36 -6.34
CA LEU A 403 17.71 -7.60 -5.55
C LEU A 403 16.30 -8.13 -5.27
N PHE A 404 15.27 -7.32 -5.49
CA PHE A 404 13.89 -7.68 -5.20
C PHE A 404 13.27 -8.65 -6.18
N GLY A 405 13.87 -8.85 -7.35
CA GLY A 405 13.40 -9.88 -8.27
C GLY A 405 13.39 -11.27 -7.63
N LEU A 406 14.41 -11.57 -6.82
CA LEU A 406 14.52 -12.84 -6.08
C LEU A 406 13.45 -13.00 -5.00
N LYS A 407 12.95 -11.88 -4.43
CA LYS A 407 11.99 -11.91 -3.33
C LYS A 407 10.56 -11.86 -3.83
N TYR A 408 10.24 -11.01 -4.79
CA TYR A 408 8.85 -10.66 -5.12
C TYR A 408 8.37 -11.14 -6.48
N ASP A 409 9.25 -11.30 -7.49
CA ASP A 409 8.79 -11.55 -8.86
C ASP A 409 8.05 -12.90 -9.01
N GLN A 410 8.37 -13.89 -8.18
CA GLN A 410 7.65 -15.17 -8.14
C GLN A 410 6.56 -15.17 -7.06
N ALA A 411 5.33 -15.47 -7.46
CA ALA A 411 4.24 -15.71 -6.51
C ALA A 411 4.48 -17.04 -5.78
N ILE A 412 4.08 -17.09 -4.51
CA ILE A 412 4.13 -18.30 -3.69
C ILE A 412 2.69 -18.68 -3.36
N ASP A 413 2.33 -19.93 -3.66
CA ASP A 413 1.05 -20.52 -3.28
C ASP A 413 1.33 -21.62 -2.24
N ARG A 414 1.10 -21.33 -0.97
CA ARG A 414 1.29 -22.25 0.15
C ARG A 414 -0.03 -22.94 0.49
N GLU A 415 0.03 -24.04 1.23
CA GLU A 415 -1.18 -24.65 1.79
C GLU A 415 -1.88 -23.67 2.74
N SER A 416 -3.12 -23.29 2.40
CA SER A 416 -3.92 -22.28 3.07
C SER A 416 -5.34 -22.78 3.33
N ALA A 417 -6.23 -21.90 3.80
CA ALA A 417 -7.60 -22.26 4.18
C ALA A 417 -8.34 -22.97 3.04
N TYR A 418 -8.15 -22.53 1.79
CA TYR A 418 -8.76 -23.16 0.63
C TYR A 418 -8.39 -24.64 0.51
N GLU A 419 -7.10 -24.96 0.54
CA GLU A 419 -6.61 -26.34 0.38
C GLU A 419 -7.04 -27.23 1.56
N VAL A 420 -6.97 -26.70 2.79
CA VAL A 420 -7.37 -27.42 4.01
C VAL A 420 -8.86 -27.76 4.00
N LEU A 421 -9.71 -26.79 3.63
CA LEU A 421 -11.16 -26.96 3.59
C LEU A 421 -11.58 -27.88 2.43
N ALA A 422 -10.97 -27.74 1.26
CA ALA A 422 -11.21 -28.62 0.12
C ALA A 422 -10.88 -30.09 0.45
N LYS A 423 -9.77 -30.32 1.15
CA LYS A 423 -9.37 -31.65 1.62
C LYS A 423 -10.36 -32.22 2.64
N LYS A 424 -10.78 -31.43 3.64
CA LYS A 424 -11.80 -31.84 4.62
C LYS A 424 -13.12 -32.25 3.93
N ALA A 425 -13.55 -31.48 2.93
CA ALA A 425 -14.76 -31.78 2.18
C ALA A 425 -14.65 -33.07 1.36
N ALA A 426 -13.50 -33.31 0.72
CA ALA A 426 -13.23 -34.55 0.00
C ALA A 426 -13.21 -35.78 0.92
N ASP A 427 -12.56 -35.66 2.09
CA ASP A 427 -12.50 -36.72 3.09
C ASP A 427 -13.89 -37.06 3.66
N ALA A 428 -14.72 -36.04 3.92
CA ALA A 428 -16.11 -36.24 4.36
C ALA A 428 -16.97 -36.92 3.30
N ALA A 429 -16.82 -36.55 2.02
CA ALA A 429 -17.54 -37.17 0.92
C ALA A 429 -17.13 -38.65 0.72
N ALA A 430 -15.83 -38.96 0.82
CA ALA A 430 -15.32 -40.32 0.72
C ALA A 430 -15.82 -41.22 1.87
N ASN A 431 -15.84 -40.70 3.10
CA ASN A 431 -16.35 -41.43 4.27
C ASN A 431 -17.89 -41.59 4.26
N GLY A 432 -18.62 -40.60 3.75
CA GLY A 432 -20.07 -40.68 3.57
C GLY A 432 -20.50 -41.69 2.50
N ALA A 433 -19.72 -41.83 1.41
CA ALA A 433 -19.97 -42.82 0.37
C ALA A 433 -19.68 -44.26 0.86
N ALA A 434 -18.72 -44.46 1.76
CA ALA A 434 -18.43 -45.76 2.37
C ALA A 434 -19.50 -46.23 3.38
N GLY A 435 -20.36 -45.32 3.86
CA GLY A 435 -21.50 -45.64 4.74
C GLY A 435 -22.81 -45.98 4.00
N ALA A 436 -22.88 -45.79 2.68
CA ALA A 436 -24.08 -45.97 1.87
C ALA A 436 -24.17 -47.33 1.14
N THR A 437 -23.21 -48.23 1.33
CA THR A 437 -23.24 -49.60 0.79
C THR A 437 -23.63 -50.62 1.86
N GLN A 438 -24.92 -50.65 2.21
CA GLN A 438 -25.55 -51.89 2.70
C GLN A 438 -26.74 -52.25 1.80
N PRO A 439 -26.58 -53.25 0.91
CA PRO A 439 -27.65 -54.16 0.54
C PRO A 439 -27.72 -55.29 1.57
N GLY A 440 -28.93 -55.73 1.89
CA GLY A 440 -29.19 -56.72 2.92
C GLY A 440 -28.74 -58.15 2.60
N ALA A 441 -28.80 -58.94 3.68
CA ALA A 441 -28.95 -60.40 3.79
C ALA A 441 -27.73 -61.33 3.59
N ALA A 442 -27.59 -62.18 4.63
CA ALA A 442 -27.11 -63.57 4.67
C ALA A 442 -25.62 -63.89 4.94
N ALA A 443 -25.42 -64.36 6.18
CA ALA A 443 -24.51 -65.40 6.71
C ALA A 443 -23.40 -66.02 5.83
N GLY A 444 -22.19 -66.11 6.41
CA GLY A 444 -21.13 -67.06 6.01
C GLY A 444 -19.74 -66.65 6.50
N LYS A 445 -19.03 -67.55 7.19
CA LYS A 445 -17.70 -67.36 7.79
C LYS A 445 -16.57 -67.19 6.75
N ASP A 446 -15.51 -66.44 7.09
CA ASP A 446 -14.13 -66.95 7.34
C ASP A 446 -13.00 -65.93 7.05
N GLU A 447 -12.27 -65.59 8.11
CA GLU A 447 -10.81 -65.39 8.31
C GLU A 447 -9.89 -64.67 7.29
N GLY A 448 -10.36 -64.12 6.17
CA GLY A 448 -9.46 -63.43 5.22
C GLY A 448 -9.24 -61.93 5.47
N LEU A 449 -10.24 -61.23 6.03
CA LEU A 449 -10.29 -59.77 6.00
C LEU A 449 -9.57 -59.09 7.18
N MET A 450 -9.45 -59.78 8.31
CA MET A 450 -8.85 -59.22 9.53
C MET A 450 -7.31 -59.12 9.45
N GLY A 451 -6.66 -60.01 8.69
CA GLY A 451 -5.21 -59.99 8.49
C GLY A 451 -4.73 -58.83 7.62
N VAL A 452 -5.53 -58.44 6.61
CA VAL A 452 -5.20 -57.33 5.70
C VAL A 452 -5.29 -55.97 6.40
N VAL A 453 -6.21 -55.83 7.35
CA VAL A 453 -6.37 -54.59 8.15
C VAL A 453 -5.25 -54.43 9.18
N ASN A 454 -4.79 -55.54 9.78
CA ASN A 454 -3.68 -55.51 10.74
C ASN A 454 -2.34 -55.20 10.07
N ASP A 455 -2.08 -55.75 8.89
CA ASP A 455 -0.86 -55.48 8.11
C ASP A 455 -0.80 -54.01 7.62
N PHE A 456 -1.95 -53.40 7.36
CA PHE A 456 -2.04 -51.99 6.95
C PHE A 456 -1.80 -51.01 8.12
N LEU A 457 -2.21 -51.38 9.34
CA LEU A 457 -2.10 -50.53 10.53
C LEU A 457 -0.73 -50.64 11.24
N PHE A 458 -0.18 -51.85 11.37
CA PHE A 458 1.00 -52.12 12.21
C PHE A 458 2.27 -52.51 11.43
N GLY A 459 2.17 -52.67 10.11
CA GLY A 459 3.28 -53.07 9.25
C GLY A 459 3.54 -54.58 9.29
N SER A 460 4.20 -55.09 8.26
CA SER A 460 4.45 -56.53 8.08
C SER A 460 5.92 -56.86 7.85
N THR A 461 6.31 -58.08 8.20
CA THR A 461 7.69 -58.59 8.04
C THR A 461 7.71 -59.71 7.02
N GLY A 462 8.41 -59.54 5.90
CA GLY A 462 8.43 -60.51 4.81
C GLY A 462 9.36 -61.71 5.05
N PRO A 463 9.25 -62.79 4.26
CA PRO A 463 9.98 -64.06 4.46
C PRO A 463 11.51 -63.98 4.29
N ARG A 464 12.05 -62.82 3.92
CA ARG A 464 13.49 -62.54 3.76
C ARG A 464 13.99 -61.41 4.68
N GLY A 465 13.23 -61.06 5.73
CA GLY A 465 13.66 -60.13 6.77
C GLY A 465 13.47 -58.64 6.47
N GLY A 466 12.81 -58.27 5.38
CA GLY A 466 12.43 -56.88 5.11
C GLY A 466 11.19 -56.46 5.90
N LYS A 467 11.27 -55.36 6.66
CA LYS A 467 10.14 -54.74 7.37
C LYS A 467 9.53 -53.62 6.53
N LYS A 468 8.19 -53.56 6.45
CA LYS A 468 7.43 -52.42 5.92
C LYS A 468 6.66 -51.77 7.08
N ASP A 469 6.88 -50.48 7.31
CA ASP A 469 6.26 -49.74 8.40
C ASP A 469 4.81 -49.34 8.07
N GLY A 470 3.91 -49.46 9.05
CA GLY A 470 2.50 -49.09 8.96
C GLY A 470 2.21 -47.61 9.26
N LEU A 471 0.99 -47.16 8.95
CA LEU A 471 0.55 -45.76 9.04
C LEU A 471 0.76 -45.10 10.42
N VAL A 472 0.65 -45.85 11.51
CA VAL A 472 0.79 -45.34 12.88
C VAL A 472 2.20 -44.82 13.17
N GLN A 473 3.24 -45.37 12.55
CA GLN A 473 4.63 -44.94 12.76
C GLN A 473 4.99 -43.65 12.01
N SER A 474 4.23 -43.29 10.97
CA SER A 474 4.44 -42.05 10.21
C SER A 474 3.88 -40.80 10.92
N MET A 475 2.92 -40.98 11.84
CA MET A 475 2.32 -39.87 12.59
C MET A 475 3.22 -39.33 13.72
N ILE A 476 4.07 -40.18 14.32
CA ILE A 476 4.92 -39.78 15.46
C ILE A 476 6.09 -38.87 15.03
N LYS A 477 6.51 -38.89 13.75
CA LYS A 477 7.61 -38.04 13.27
C LYS A 477 7.21 -36.60 12.94
N THR A 478 5.91 -36.27 12.93
CA THR A 478 5.42 -34.97 12.44
C THR A 478 5.01 -34.02 13.58
N GLU A 479 4.81 -34.53 14.81
CA GLU A 479 4.35 -33.71 15.94
C GLU A 479 5.44 -32.87 16.63
N THR A 480 6.72 -33.11 16.36
CA THR A 480 7.83 -32.38 17.01
C THR A 480 8.11 -30.98 16.44
N LYS A 481 7.47 -30.58 15.32
CA LYS A 481 7.68 -29.25 14.70
C LYS A 481 6.65 -28.17 15.06
N ARG A 482 5.56 -28.50 15.78
CA ARG A 482 4.44 -27.57 16.04
C ARG A 482 4.63 -26.62 17.25
N ALA A 483 5.72 -26.74 18.01
CA ALA A 483 5.91 -25.97 19.24
C ALA A 483 6.57 -24.58 19.09
N ALA A 484 7.01 -24.17 17.89
CA ALA A 484 7.81 -22.95 17.72
C ALA A 484 7.01 -21.66 17.47
N THR A 485 5.70 -21.72 17.18
CA THR A 485 4.95 -20.55 16.66
C THR A 485 3.87 -20.02 17.61
N LYS A 486 4.16 -19.94 18.92
CA LYS A 486 3.14 -19.57 19.93
C LYS A 486 3.40 -18.28 20.72
N VAL A 487 4.33 -17.40 20.32
CA VAL A 487 4.72 -16.25 21.17
C VAL A 487 4.68 -14.87 20.50
N LEU A 488 3.91 -14.61 19.42
CA LEU A 488 3.96 -13.26 18.80
C LEU A 488 2.65 -12.54 18.47
N ARG A 489 1.48 -12.99 18.92
CA ARG A 489 0.21 -12.26 18.69
C ARG A 489 -0.64 -11.93 19.92
N GLY A 490 -0.16 -12.21 21.12
CA GLY A 490 -0.93 -12.01 22.37
C GLY A 490 -1.08 -10.57 22.87
N VAL A 491 -0.49 -9.55 22.22
CA VAL A 491 -0.46 -8.17 22.75
C VAL A 491 -1.43 -7.21 22.06
N LEU A 492 -1.99 -7.56 20.89
CA LEU A 492 -2.76 -6.61 20.07
C LEU A 492 -4.29 -6.68 20.25
N GLY A 493 -4.83 -7.70 20.90
CA GLY A 493 -6.27 -7.83 21.14
C GLY A 493 -6.82 -7.09 22.38
N SER A 494 -5.96 -6.67 23.32
CA SER A 494 -6.41 -6.19 24.64
C SER A 494 -6.35 -4.68 24.86
N LEU A 495 -5.95 -3.88 23.86
CA LEU A 495 -5.80 -2.41 24.01
C LEU A 495 -6.89 -1.57 23.32
N PHE A 496 -7.75 -2.17 22.49
CA PHE A 496 -8.89 -1.48 21.87
C PHE A 496 -10.27 -1.92 22.41
N GLY A 497 -10.29 -2.78 23.42
CA GLY A 497 -11.50 -3.22 24.10
C GLY A 497 -11.55 -2.75 25.56
N GLY A 498 -12.08 -1.55 25.81
CA GLY A 498 -12.52 -1.19 27.17
C GLY A 498 -12.53 0.29 27.47
N LYS A 499 -13.70 0.92 27.34
CA LYS A 499 -14.20 1.87 28.33
C LYS A 499 -15.71 1.68 28.53
N ARG A 500 -16.07 1.49 29.80
CA ARG A 500 -17.38 1.85 30.35
C ARG A 500 -17.60 3.35 30.22
#